data_AF-A0A499UHY8-F1
#
_entry.id   AF-A0A499UHY8-F1
#
_cell.length_a   1.000
_cell.length_b   1.000
_cell.length_c   1.000
_cell.angle_alpha   90.00
_cell.angle_beta   90.00
_cell.angle_gamma   90.00
#
_symmetry.space_group_name_H-M   'P 1'
#
loop_
_entity.id
_entity.type
_entity.pdbx_description
1 polymer ?
#
loop_
_entity_poly.entity_id
_entity_poly.type
_entity_poly.pdbx_seq_one_letter_code
_entity_poly.pdbx_strand_id
1 'polypeptide(L)'
;MRPDDLTGPELRLWAAFAAGGEVDLRPRDAVGGTAVDGGGWGPERRVRASVVRSLLLGGADAISGETPMVHLVGARIGGKLRLVFAEVCCVLWLEECWFEEAPQLYGPHFG
;
A
#
# COMPACT_ATOMS: atom_id res chain seq x y z
N MET A 1 4.85 1.53 14.11
CA MET A 1 3.95 0.36 14.01
C MET A 1 4.78 -0.88 14.29
N ARG A 2 4.30 -1.85 15.06
CA ARG A 2 5.08 -3.08 15.34
C ARG A 2 4.76 -4.16 14.30
N PRO A 3 5.74 -4.97 13.87
CA PRO A 3 5.50 -6.06 12.92
C PRO A 3 4.46 -7.07 13.39
N ASP A 4 4.36 -7.33 14.69
CA ASP A 4 3.43 -8.30 15.28
C ASP A 4 1.94 -7.92 15.09
N ASP A 5 1.65 -6.65 14.81
CA ASP A 5 0.30 -6.13 14.60
C ASP A 5 -0.14 -6.23 13.13
N LEU A 6 0.73 -6.69 12.22
CA LEU A 6 0.50 -6.71 10.78
C LEU A 6 -0.14 -8.01 10.32
N THR A 7 -1.06 -7.92 9.36
CA THR A 7 -1.62 -9.09 8.68
C THR A 7 -0.61 -9.69 7.69
N GLY A 8 -0.86 -10.90 7.19
CA GLY A 8 0.01 -11.55 6.18
C GLY A 8 0.34 -10.65 4.97
N PRO A 9 -0.66 -10.03 4.29
CA PRO A 9 -0.41 -9.09 3.21
C PRO A 9 0.40 -7.86 3.62
N GLU A 10 0.16 -7.33 4.82
CA GLU A 10 0.87 -6.16 5.33
C GLU A 10 2.31 -6.46 5.71
N LEU A 11 2.58 -7.64 6.26
CA LEU A 11 3.94 -8.14 6.50
C LEU A 11 4.72 -8.29 5.21
N ARG A 12 4.09 -8.81 4.15
CA ARG A 12 4.70 -8.91 2.81
C ARG A 12 5.08 -7.52 2.29
N LEU A 13 4.17 -6.55 2.40
CA LEU A 13 4.45 -5.17 2.02
C LEU A 13 5.59 -4.58 2.84
N TRP A 14 5.58 -4.76 4.16
CA TRP A 14 6.62 -4.26 5.05
C TRP A 14 8.00 -4.84 4.72
N ALA A 15 8.06 -6.13 4.42
CA ALA A 15 9.30 -6.81 4.05
C ALA A 15 9.84 -6.39 2.67
N ALA A 16 8.94 -6.14 1.70
CA ALA A 16 9.32 -5.72 0.35
C ALA A 16 9.68 -4.22 0.27
N PHE A 17 9.15 -3.40 1.18
CA PHE A 17 9.26 -1.94 1.16
C PHE A 17 10.70 -1.44 1.01
N ALA A 18 11.61 -1.95 1.84
CA ALA A 18 12.97 -1.42 1.94
C ALA A 18 13.79 -1.63 0.65
N ALA A 19 13.45 -2.64 -0.14
CA ALA A 19 14.03 -2.93 -1.45
C ALA A 19 13.17 -2.42 -2.62
N GLY A 20 12.05 -1.73 -2.32
CA GLY A 20 11.10 -1.26 -3.33
C GLY A 20 10.39 -2.38 -4.10
N GLY A 21 10.26 -3.56 -3.50
CA GLY A 21 9.69 -4.74 -4.16
C GLY A 21 8.18 -4.66 -4.38
N GLU A 22 7.72 -5.21 -5.50
CA GLU A 22 6.30 -5.36 -5.81
C GLU A 22 5.63 -6.38 -4.88
N VAL A 23 4.44 -6.03 -4.39
CA VAL A 23 3.54 -6.97 -3.71
C VAL A 23 2.24 -7.13 -4.48
N ASP A 24 2.19 -8.20 -5.28
CA ASP A 24 0.97 -8.66 -5.95
C ASP A 24 0.10 -9.51 -5.01
N LEU A 25 -1.13 -9.06 -4.82
CA LEU A 25 -2.18 -9.69 -4.01
C LEU A 25 -3.34 -10.24 -4.86
N ARG A 26 -3.22 -10.25 -6.20
CA ARG A 26 -4.22 -10.88 -7.06
C ARG A 26 -4.23 -12.40 -6.83
N PRO A 27 -5.39 -13.06 -6.89
CA PRO A 27 -5.47 -14.52 -6.93
C PRO A 27 -4.67 -15.05 -8.13
N ARG A 28 -3.88 -16.11 -7.93
CA ARG A 28 -3.06 -16.73 -8.99
C ARG A 28 -3.88 -17.28 -10.15
N ASP A 29 -5.17 -17.52 -9.94
CA ASP A 29 -6.16 -18.06 -10.86
C ASP A 29 -7.17 -17.02 -11.35
N ALA A 30 -6.95 -15.72 -11.06
CA ALA A 30 -7.81 -14.64 -11.54
C ALA A 30 -7.64 -14.44 -13.05
N VAL A 31 -8.40 -15.20 -13.83
CA VAL A 31 -8.56 -14.97 -15.28
C VAL A 31 -9.42 -13.71 -15.45
N GLY A 32 -8.78 -12.58 -15.75
CA GLY A 32 -9.41 -11.38 -16.29
C GLY A 32 -10.63 -10.89 -15.51
N GLY A 33 -10.40 -10.23 -14.38
CA GLY A 33 -11.44 -9.48 -13.67
C GLY A 33 -11.05 -8.03 -13.58
N THR A 34 -11.63 -7.18 -14.44
CA THR A 34 -11.57 -5.73 -14.24
C THR A 34 -12.10 -5.40 -12.84
N ALA A 35 -11.49 -4.41 -12.19
CA ALA A 35 -11.73 -4.02 -10.80
C ALA A 35 -13.12 -3.39 -10.55
N VAL A 36 -14.20 -4.06 -10.96
CA VAL A 36 -15.55 -3.53 -10.89
C VAL A 36 -16.25 -3.78 -9.56
N ASP A 37 -15.77 -4.71 -8.72
CA ASP A 37 -16.18 -4.75 -7.31
C ASP A 37 -15.10 -5.34 -6.39
N GLY A 38 -14.28 -4.46 -5.80
CA GLY A 38 -13.33 -4.84 -4.76
C GLY A 38 -13.95 -5.03 -3.36
N GLY A 39 -15.25 -4.73 -3.21
CA GLY A 39 -15.96 -4.87 -1.94
C GLY A 39 -16.05 -6.31 -1.44
N GLY A 40 -15.99 -7.28 -2.36
CA GLY A 40 -15.97 -8.72 -2.06
C GLY A 40 -14.58 -9.31 -1.80
N TRP A 41 -13.49 -8.55 -1.93
CA TRP A 41 -12.14 -9.09 -1.75
C TRP A 41 -11.89 -9.44 -0.27
N GLY A 42 -11.39 -10.64 -0.03
CA GLY A 42 -11.18 -11.18 1.31
C GLY A 42 -9.95 -10.58 2.01
N PRO A 43 -9.70 -11.01 3.26
CA PRO A 43 -8.60 -10.52 4.08
C PRO A 43 -7.22 -10.76 3.47
N GLU A 44 -7.07 -11.74 2.57
CA GLU A 44 -5.85 -12.05 1.83
C GLU A 44 -5.39 -10.95 0.88
N ARG A 45 -6.29 -10.01 0.54
CA ARG A 45 -5.97 -8.83 -0.29
C ARG A 45 -5.98 -7.53 0.51
N ARG A 46 -6.34 -7.59 1.79
CA ARG A 46 -6.56 -6.40 2.60
C ARG A 46 -5.26 -5.84 3.16
N VAL A 47 -5.00 -4.57 2.88
CA VAL A 47 -3.92 -3.79 3.46
C VAL A 47 -4.52 -2.54 4.10
N ARG A 48 -4.27 -2.29 5.38
CA ARG A 48 -4.79 -1.08 6.05
C ARG A 48 -4.11 0.17 5.51
N ALA A 49 -4.90 1.22 5.28
CA ALA A 49 -4.43 2.54 4.89
C ALA A 49 -3.42 3.13 5.90
N SER A 50 -3.54 2.78 7.19
CA SER A 50 -2.59 3.19 8.23
C SER A 50 -1.20 2.57 8.05
N VAL A 51 -1.10 1.34 7.52
CA VAL A 51 0.17 0.68 7.23
C VAL A 51 0.83 1.36 6.04
N VAL A 52 0.08 1.54 4.94
CA VAL A 52 0.53 2.28 3.76
C VAL A 52 1.03 3.68 4.14
N ARG A 53 0.23 4.43 4.89
CA ARG A 53 0.62 5.77 5.38
C ARG A 53 1.85 5.71 6.27
N SER A 54 1.98 4.72 7.15
CA SER A 54 3.14 4.59 8.02
C SER A 54 4.42 4.44 7.19
N LEU A 55 4.42 3.56 6.18
CA LEU A 55 5.58 3.33 5.31
C LEU A 55 5.93 4.59 4.50
N LEU A 56 4.92 5.25 3.92
CA LEU A 56 5.11 6.49 3.16
C LEU A 56 5.69 7.65 3.99
N LEU A 57 5.61 7.58 5.33
CA LEU A 57 6.07 8.62 6.24
C LEU A 57 7.26 8.16 7.11
N GLY A 58 8.04 7.20 6.61
CA GLY A 58 9.28 6.77 7.26
C GLY A 58 9.09 5.80 8.42
N GLY A 59 8.00 5.04 8.42
CA GLY A 59 7.71 4.04 9.45
C GLY A 59 8.61 2.80 9.42
N ALA A 60 9.39 2.62 8.36
CA ALA A 60 10.37 1.54 8.19
C ALA A 60 11.68 2.10 7.59
N ASP A 61 12.80 1.48 7.94
CA ASP A 61 14.12 1.89 7.47
C ASP A 61 14.31 1.55 5.99
N ALA A 62 14.94 2.48 5.25
CA ALA A 62 15.38 2.25 3.88
C ALA A 62 16.73 1.52 3.86
N ILE A 63 16.95 0.68 2.85
CA ILE A 63 18.26 0.07 2.60
C ILE A 63 19.11 1.02 1.76
N SER A 64 20.36 1.24 2.15
CA SER A 64 21.29 2.07 1.38
C SER A 64 21.50 1.49 -0.02
N GLY A 65 21.31 2.32 -1.04
CA GLY A 65 21.45 1.95 -2.45
C GLY A 65 20.16 1.43 -3.10
N GLU A 66 19.12 1.16 -2.30
CA GLU A 66 17.79 0.82 -2.80
C GLU A 66 16.86 2.03 -2.73
N THR A 67 15.83 2.04 -3.57
CA THR A 67 14.77 3.06 -3.51
C THR A 67 13.57 2.45 -2.79
N PRO A 68 13.27 2.85 -1.54
CA PRO A 68 12.09 2.35 -0.86
C PRO A 68 10.83 2.73 -1.62
N MET A 69 9.84 1.83 -1.64
CA MET A 69 8.60 2.04 -2.38
C MET A 69 7.45 1.26 -1.73
N VAL A 70 6.28 1.86 -1.72
CA VAL A 70 5.02 1.13 -1.50
C VAL A 70 4.48 0.74 -2.87
N HIS A 71 4.70 -0.51 -3.29
CA HIS A 71 4.24 -1.05 -4.57
C HIS A 71 3.21 -2.16 -4.33
N LEU A 72 1.94 -1.87 -4.61
CA LEU A 72 0.84 -2.81 -4.43
C LEU A 72 0.10 -3.05 -5.73
N VAL A 73 -0.15 -4.33 -6.04
CA VAL A 73 -0.97 -4.76 -7.16
C VAL A 73 -2.16 -5.56 -6.63
N GLY A 74 -3.38 -5.16 -7.00
CA GLY A 74 -4.59 -5.87 -6.61
C GLY A 74 -4.91 -5.82 -5.11
N ALA A 75 -4.53 -4.76 -4.39
CA ALA A 75 -4.81 -4.63 -2.96
C ALA A 75 -6.19 -4.00 -2.68
N ARG A 76 -6.89 -4.50 -1.65
CA ARG A 76 -8.02 -3.81 -1.01
C ARG A 76 -7.48 -2.93 0.12
N ILE A 77 -7.48 -1.63 -0.11
CA ILE A 77 -7.03 -0.64 0.88
C ILE A 77 -8.14 -0.40 1.89
N GLY A 78 -7.90 -0.87 3.12
CA GLY A 78 -8.86 -0.80 4.21
C GLY A 78 -8.76 0.51 4.99
N GLY A 79 -9.90 1.17 5.18
CA GLY A 79 -9.97 2.50 5.79
C GLY A 79 -9.46 3.63 4.88
N LYS A 80 -9.42 4.85 5.42
CA LYS A 80 -9.08 6.06 4.68
C LYS A 80 -7.59 6.35 4.56
N LEU A 81 -7.05 6.32 3.34
CA LEU A 81 -5.70 6.81 3.06
C LEU A 81 -5.69 8.34 3.00
N ARG A 82 -5.18 8.97 4.07
CA ARG A 82 -5.04 10.43 4.17
C ARG A 82 -3.56 10.84 4.10
N LEU A 83 -3.20 11.51 3.01
CA LEU A 83 -1.87 12.08 2.75
C LEU A 83 -1.94 13.61 2.51
N VAL A 84 -2.98 14.25 3.05
CA VAL A 84 -3.15 15.72 2.98
C VAL A 84 -2.01 16.40 3.74
N PHE A 85 -1.26 17.27 3.05
CA PHE A 85 -0.04 17.95 3.54
C PHE A 85 1.04 17.01 4.07
N ALA A 86 1.05 15.75 3.63
CA ALA A 86 2.03 14.79 4.08
C ALA A 86 3.30 14.87 3.21
N GLU A 87 4.46 14.97 3.85
CA GLU A 87 5.76 14.80 3.19
C GLU A 87 6.05 13.30 3.07
N VAL A 88 5.85 12.75 1.88
CA VAL A 88 6.11 11.34 1.61
C VAL A 88 7.59 11.12 1.36
N CYS A 89 8.19 10.14 2.04
CA CYS A 89 9.62 9.84 1.96
C CYS A 89 9.99 8.87 0.82
N CYS A 90 8.99 8.30 0.14
CA CYS A 90 9.18 7.25 -0.85
C CYS A 90 8.01 7.23 -1.85
N VAL A 91 8.16 6.45 -2.91
CA VAL A 91 7.15 6.35 -3.97
C VAL A 91 5.93 5.54 -3.51
N LEU A 92 4.73 5.98 -3.93
CA LEU A 92 3.49 5.21 -3.85
C LEU A 92 3.09 4.76 -5.26
N TRP A 93 3.07 3.45 -5.49
CA TRP A 93 2.64 2.84 -6.74
C TRP A 93 1.54 1.82 -6.51
N LEU A 94 0.36 2.07 -7.10
CA LEU A 94 -0.84 1.28 -6.88
C LEU A 94 -1.45 0.87 -8.22
N GLU A 95 -1.58 -0.43 -8.45
CA GLU A 95 -2.16 -0.99 -9.66
C GLU A 95 -3.34 -1.88 -9.29
N GLU A 96 -4.46 -1.73 -10.00
CA GLU A 96 -5.67 -2.52 -9.78
C GLU A 96 -6.11 -2.57 -8.31
N CYS A 97 -5.80 -1.55 -7.53
CA CYS A 97 -6.14 -1.46 -6.11
C CYS A 97 -7.54 -0.88 -5.94
N TRP A 98 -8.25 -1.39 -4.94
CA TRP A 98 -9.59 -0.92 -4.58
C TRP A 98 -9.57 -0.27 -3.20
N PHE A 99 -10.28 0.85 -3.05
CA PHE A 99 -10.33 1.62 -1.81
C PHE A 99 -11.70 1.47 -1.14
N GLU A 100 -11.72 1.07 0.14
CA GLU A 100 -12.94 1.07 0.96
C GLU A 100 -13.51 2.47 1.14
N GLU A 101 -12.61 3.47 1.22
CA GLU A 101 -12.95 4.88 1.38
C GLU A 101 -12.12 5.73 0.40
N ALA A 102 -12.73 6.77 -0.17
CA ALA A 102 -12.05 7.67 -1.11
C ALA A 102 -10.74 8.22 -0.49
N PRO A 103 -9.58 8.01 -1.15
CA PRO A 103 -8.31 8.52 -0.64
C PRO A 103 -8.28 10.05 -0.67
N GLN A 104 -7.59 10.64 0.29
CA GLN A 104 -7.36 12.08 0.35
C GLN A 104 -5.88 12.35 0.07
N LEU A 105 -5.59 12.59 -1.20
CA LEU A 105 -4.27 12.92 -1.71
C LEU A 105 -4.24 14.42 -2.00
N TYR A 106 -3.67 15.20 -1.11
CA TYR A 106 -3.44 16.62 -1.35
C TYR A 106 -2.02 16.93 -0.90
N GLY A 107 -1.09 16.93 -1.85
CA GLY A 107 0.30 17.27 -1.57
C GLY A 107 0.47 18.78 -1.37
N PRO A 108 1.51 19.22 -0.66
CA PRO A 108 1.90 20.62 -0.69
C PRO A 108 2.16 21.05 -2.15
N HIS A 109 1.74 22.26 -2.50
CA HIS A 109 2.25 22.92 -3.70
C HIS A 109 3.75 23.05 -3.55
N PHE A 110 4.52 22.47 -4.46
CA PHE A 110 5.93 22.81 -4.60
C PHE A 110 6.01 24.28 -5.03
N GLY A 111 6.70 25.09 -4.22
CA GLY A 111 7.21 26.41 -4.61
C GLY A 111 8.63 26.29 -5.14
#